data_AF-A0AAP5Z0H2-F1
#
_entry.id   AF-A0AAP5Z0H2-F1
#
_cell.length_a   1.000
_cell.length_b   1.000
_cell.length_c   1.000
_cell.angle_alpha   90.00
_cell.angle_beta   90.00
_cell.angle_gamma   90.00
#
_symmetry.space_group_name_H-M   'P 1'
#
loop_
_entity.id
_entity.type
_entity.pdbx_description
1 polymer ?
#
loop_
_entity_poly.entity_id
_entity_poly.type
_entity_poly.pdbx_seq_one_letter_code
_entity_poly.pdbx_strand_id
1 'polypeptide(L)'
;AVILESWQERDLKETKNRMLAAGYATYRDIEYLALKALTEEKFEKFVQLFAKKYPLIIVDECQDLSFEQLMILQCLSDVGIKLHFVGDLHQAIYGFRDVAPEEISKFVGNNDFVSLELTSNFRSCQNIINLCEKLTGRRDIIGQVTWLEPKCFIAQYDSCPTELISTFEKLCNGYKNNTIISRGHSILQKFQTSASKLNNVQKLALAIKLFDPDDMDALEKSMTLLSEFIRHHLQECIKPNSFNCPQSIDSNLAWRRFLCSSLKYFTNNNLKQMTGSWSNWVRSAKTLVRNLSSQKFIIQEIAQVISPLNNVNLASPSGQAGNQ
;
A
#
# COMPACT_ATOMS: atom_id res chain seq x y z
N ALA A 1 -8.24 -24.03 -11.75
CA ALA A 1 -7.03 -24.27 -10.95
C ALA A 1 -5.87 -24.54 -11.90
N VAL A 2 -4.69 -23.97 -11.63
CA VAL A 2 -3.47 -24.28 -12.39
C VAL A 2 -3.03 -25.70 -11.98
N ILE A 3 -2.88 -26.60 -12.95
CA ILE A 3 -2.38 -27.96 -12.70
C ILE A 3 -0.87 -27.90 -12.81
N LEU A 4 -0.17 -28.19 -11.72
CA LEU A 4 1.30 -28.20 -11.67
C LEU A 4 1.82 -29.59 -12.02
N GLU A 5 2.93 -29.63 -12.75
CA GLU A 5 3.68 -30.86 -12.99
C GLU A 5 4.42 -31.29 -11.71
N SER A 6 4.67 -32.60 -11.54
CA SER A 6 5.26 -33.14 -10.31
C SER A 6 6.64 -32.55 -9.98
N TRP A 7 7.42 -32.09 -10.97
CA TRP A 7 8.68 -31.42 -10.71
C TRP A 7 8.49 -29.99 -10.21
N GLN A 8 7.46 -29.27 -10.69
CA GLN A 8 7.14 -27.91 -10.24
C GLN A 8 6.69 -27.92 -8.78
N GLU A 9 5.85 -28.90 -8.40
CA GLU A 9 5.43 -29.05 -7.01
C GLU A 9 6.60 -29.36 -6.08
N ARG A 10 7.53 -30.23 -6.51
CA ARG A 10 8.76 -30.53 -5.76
C ARG A 10 9.65 -29.30 -5.61
N ASP A 11 9.91 -28.58 -6.70
CA ASP A 11 10.73 -27.37 -6.69
C ASP A 11 10.16 -26.26 -5.78
N LEU A 12 8.83 -26.07 -5.80
CA LEU A 12 8.14 -25.14 -4.91
C LEU A 12 8.27 -25.54 -3.43
N LYS A 13 8.08 -26.83 -3.11
CA LYS A 13 8.25 -27.37 -1.75
C LYS A 13 9.68 -27.21 -1.26
N GLU A 14 10.68 -27.56 -2.08
CA GLU A 14 12.09 -27.40 -1.75
C GLU A 14 12.47 -25.93 -1.54
N THR A 15 11.96 -25.04 -2.39
CA THR A 15 12.17 -23.60 -2.25
C THR A 15 11.58 -23.06 -0.95
N LYS A 16 10.36 -23.47 -0.59
CA LYS A 16 9.76 -23.11 0.71
C LYS A 16 10.58 -23.62 1.89
N ASN A 17 11.07 -24.85 1.83
CA ASN A 17 11.92 -25.41 2.89
C ASN A 17 13.24 -24.62 3.03
N ARG A 18 13.88 -24.25 1.91
CA ARG A 18 15.10 -23.42 1.93
C ARG A 18 14.84 -22.03 2.51
N MET A 19 13.72 -21.40 2.13
CA MET A 19 13.34 -20.09 2.67
C MET A 19 13.16 -20.15 4.19
N LEU A 20 12.38 -21.12 4.69
CA LEU A 20 12.14 -21.31 6.11
C LEU A 20 13.43 -21.61 6.89
N ALA A 21 14.29 -22.49 6.35
CA ALA A 21 15.58 -22.82 6.97
C ALA A 21 16.52 -21.61 7.06
N ALA A 22 16.41 -20.67 6.12
CA ALA A 22 17.16 -19.41 6.12
C ALA A 22 16.49 -18.30 6.97
N GLY A 23 15.37 -18.58 7.63
CA GLY A 23 14.65 -17.62 8.49
C GLY A 23 13.70 -16.68 7.75
N TYR A 24 13.31 -16.98 6.51
CA TYR A 24 12.36 -16.20 5.73
C TYR A 24 10.97 -16.84 5.72
N ALA A 25 9.93 -16.04 5.94
CA ALA A 25 8.54 -16.43 5.85
C ALA A 25 7.72 -15.34 5.16
N THR A 26 6.75 -15.73 4.34
CA THR A 26 5.71 -14.85 3.81
C THR A 26 4.52 -14.78 4.78
N TYR A 27 3.61 -13.82 4.59
CA TYR A 27 2.41 -13.70 5.44
C TYR A 27 1.58 -14.99 5.52
N ARG A 28 1.37 -15.70 4.40
CA ARG A 28 0.65 -16.99 4.41
C ARG A 28 1.45 -18.11 5.09
N ASP A 29 2.78 -18.05 5.06
CA ASP A 29 3.60 -19.05 5.75
C ASP A 29 3.37 -18.97 7.27
N ILE A 30 3.10 -17.77 7.81
CA ILE A 30 2.83 -17.61 9.24
C ILE A 30 1.53 -18.32 9.65
N GLU A 31 0.47 -18.22 8.85
CA GLU A 31 -0.81 -18.91 9.10
C GLU A 31 -0.62 -20.43 9.05
N TYR A 32 0.11 -20.93 8.04
CA TYR A 32 0.44 -22.36 7.94
C TYR A 32 1.29 -22.84 9.13
N LEU A 33 2.32 -22.09 9.53
CA LEU A 33 3.19 -22.45 10.65
C LEU A 33 2.42 -22.43 11.98
N ALA A 34 1.48 -21.51 12.16
CA ALA A 34 0.61 -21.48 13.32
C ALA A 34 -0.28 -22.72 13.38
N LEU A 35 -0.94 -23.08 12.27
CA LEU A 35 -1.76 -24.29 12.19
C LEU A 35 -0.93 -25.55 12.48
N LYS A 36 0.29 -25.62 11.93
CA LYS A 36 1.24 -26.72 12.21
C LYS A 36 1.63 -26.78 13.68
N ALA A 37 1.88 -25.63 14.32
CA ALA A 37 2.19 -25.58 15.74
C ALA A 37 1.01 -26.00 16.63
N LEU A 38 -0.22 -25.74 16.21
CA LEU A 38 -1.44 -26.12 16.95
C LEU A 38 -1.79 -27.61 16.80
N THR A 39 -1.33 -28.26 15.73
CA THR A 39 -1.70 -29.65 15.39
C THR A 39 -0.61 -30.67 15.66
N GLU A 40 0.66 -30.27 15.74
CA GLU A 40 1.76 -31.18 16.03
C GLU A 40 1.89 -31.49 17.53
N GLU A 41 1.92 -32.79 17.87
CA GLU A 41 2.02 -33.31 19.25
C GLU A 41 3.18 -32.71 20.05
N LYS A 42 4.32 -32.43 19.39
CA LYS A 42 5.50 -31.87 20.06
C LYS A 42 5.25 -30.50 20.70
N PHE A 43 4.18 -29.80 20.30
CA PHE A 43 3.78 -28.50 20.83
C PHE A 43 2.55 -28.59 21.76
N GLU A 44 2.00 -29.77 22.02
CA GLU A 44 0.77 -29.95 22.82
C GLU A 44 0.85 -29.23 24.17
N LYS A 45 1.97 -29.37 24.88
CA LYS A 45 2.18 -28.67 26.17
C LYS A 45 2.09 -27.15 26.04
N PHE A 46 2.62 -26.59 24.96
CA PHE A 46 2.52 -25.17 24.68
C PHE A 46 1.06 -24.77 24.41
N VAL A 47 0.34 -25.54 23.59
CA VAL A 47 -1.08 -25.29 23.26
C VAL A 47 -1.94 -25.31 24.53
N GLN A 48 -1.71 -26.28 25.42
CA GLN A 48 -2.42 -26.37 26.71
C GLN A 48 -2.14 -25.18 27.63
N LEU A 49 -0.89 -24.70 27.67
CA LEU A 49 -0.54 -23.49 28.42
C LEU A 49 -1.16 -22.23 27.77
N PHE A 50 -1.20 -22.19 26.44
CA PHE A 50 -1.82 -21.11 25.69
C PHE A 50 -3.32 -21.01 25.97
N ALA A 51 -4.03 -22.14 25.93
CA ALA A 51 -5.47 -22.21 26.25
C ALA A 51 -5.77 -21.77 27.69
N LYS A 52 -4.92 -22.14 28.65
CA LYS A 52 -5.05 -21.67 30.04
C LYS A 52 -4.81 -20.16 30.18
N LYS A 53 -3.89 -19.61 29.39
CA LYS A 53 -3.56 -18.17 29.41
C LYS A 53 -4.62 -17.33 28.72
N TYR A 54 -5.19 -17.83 27.63
CA TYR A 54 -6.17 -17.15 26.79
C TYR A 54 -7.46 -17.99 26.67
N PRO A 55 -8.26 -18.08 27.74
CA PRO A 55 -9.48 -18.89 27.74
C PRO A 55 -10.61 -18.31 26.86
N LEU A 56 -10.46 -17.07 26.40
CA LEU A 56 -11.40 -16.37 25.52
C LEU A 56 -10.61 -15.58 24.47
N ILE A 57 -11.00 -15.72 23.21
CA ILE A 57 -10.51 -14.92 22.08
C ILE A 57 -11.69 -14.19 21.46
N ILE A 58 -11.54 -12.87 21.30
CA ILE A 58 -12.49 -12.02 20.61
C ILE A 58 -11.87 -11.64 19.27
N VAL A 59 -12.58 -11.91 18.18
CA VAL A 59 -12.15 -11.59 16.81
C VAL A 59 -13.08 -10.55 16.25
N ASP A 60 -12.51 -9.39 15.92
CA ASP A 60 -13.20 -8.31 15.22
C ASP A 60 -13.05 -8.49 13.70
N GLU A 61 -13.94 -7.87 12.93
CA GLU A 61 -14.00 -7.98 11.46
C GLU A 61 -14.00 -9.44 10.96
N CYS A 62 -14.77 -10.32 11.63
CA CYS A 62 -14.74 -11.77 11.36
C CYS A 62 -15.18 -12.15 9.93
N GLN A 63 -15.90 -11.26 9.24
CA GLN A 63 -16.29 -11.45 7.84
C GLN A 63 -15.10 -11.48 6.86
N ASP A 64 -13.94 -10.98 7.27
CA ASP A 64 -12.73 -10.89 6.43
C ASP A 64 -11.70 -12.00 6.72
N LEU A 65 -12.07 -12.99 7.55
CA LEU A 65 -11.19 -14.11 7.91
C LEU A 65 -10.89 -15.01 6.71
N SER A 66 -9.64 -15.49 6.63
CA SER A 66 -9.22 -16.53 5.67
C SER A 66 -9.60 -17.94 6.15
N PHE A 67 -9.54 -18.92 5.24
CA PHE A 67 -9.86 -20.31 5.57
C PHE A 67 -8.84 -20.86 6.58
N GLU A 68 -7.56 -20.53 6.39
CA GLU A 68 -6.49 -20.88 7.30
C GLU A 68 -6.71 -20.28 8.70
N GLN A 69 -7.20 -19.04 8.77
CA GLN A 69 -7.52 -18.39 10.05
C GLN A 69 -8.71 -19.07 10.75
N LEU A 70 -9.76 -19.45 10.01
CA LEU A 70 -10.86 -20.23 10.58
C LEU A 70 -10.38 -21.58 11.12
N MET A 71 -9.44 -22.24 10.44
CA MET A 71 -8.86 -23.49 10.92
C MET A 71 -8.01 -23.34 12.18
N ILE A 72 -7.21 -22.27 12.25
CA ILE A 72 -6.49 -21.91 13.47
C ILE A 72 -7.48 -21.71 14.64
N LEU A 73 -8.56 -20.97 14.41
CA LEU A 73 -9.58 -20.72 15.42
C LEU A 73 -10.30 -22.01 15.82
N GLN A 74 -10.57 -22.93 14.88
CA GLN A 74 -11.12 -24.25 15.19
C GLN A 74 -10.21 -25.02 16.15
N CYS A 75 -8.92 -25.15 15.83
CA CYS A 75 -7.98 -25.89 16.67
C CYS A 75 -7.88 -25.30 18.08
N LEU A 76 -8.00 -23.97 18.20
CA LEU A 76 -8.03 -23.28 19.49
C LEU A 76 -9.34 -23.59 20.26
N SER A 77 -10.47 -23.61 19.58
CA SER A 77 -11.77 -24.01 20.14
C SER A 77 -11.75 -25.45 20.67
N ASP A 78 -11.17 -26.37 19.90
CA ASP A 78 -11.09 -27.80 20.22
C ASP A 78 -10.32 -28.10 21.51
N VAL A 79 -9.36 -27.23 21.88
CA VAL A 79 -8.61 -27.32 23.15
C VAL A 79 -9.27 -26.56 24.30
N GLY A 80 -10.50 -26.07 24.12
CA GLY A 80 -11.34 -25.47 25.16
C GLY A 80 -11.29 -23.95 25.23
N ILE A 81 -10.71 -23.26 24.24
CA ILE A 81 -10.74 -21.79 24.18
C ILE A 81 -12.10 -21.33 23.66
N LYS A 82 -12.74 -20.39 24.36
CA LYS A 82 -14.00 -19.80 23.90
C LYS A 82 -13.72 -18.75 22.83
N LEU A 83 -14.57 -18.72 21.80
CA LEU A 83 -14.48 -17.74 20.72
C LEU A 83 -15.66 -16.78 20.78
N HIS A 84 -15.41 -15.50 20.48
CA HIS A 84 -16.44 -14.49 20.30
C HIS A 84 -16.13 -13.72 19.03
N PHE A 85 -17.06 -13.71 18.08
CA PHE A 85 -16.87 -13.03 16.80
C PHE A 85 -17.71 -11.78 16.72
N VAL A 86 -17.11 -10.71 16.25
CA VAL A 86 -17.74 -9.45 15.91
C VAL A 86 -17.45 -9.19 14.45
N GLY A 87 -18.49 -8.90 13.68
CA GLY A 87 -18.35 -8.66 12.26
C GLY A 87 -19.69 -8.49 11.57
N ASP A 88 -19.63 -8.20 10.29
CA ASP A 88 -20.79 -7.88 9.46
C ASP A 88 -20.63 -8.49 8.08
N LEU A 89 -21.39 -9.55 7.81
CA LEU A 89 -21.28 -10.32 6.56
C LEU A 89 -21.56 -9.49 5.30
N HIS A 90 -22.35 -8.40 5.36
CA HIS A 90 -22.53 -7.56 4.18
C HIS A 90 -21.40 -6.53 3.99
N GLN A 91 -20.45 -6.44 4.92
CA GLN A 91 -19.21 -5.67 4.78
C GLN A 91 -18.03 -6.50 4.28
N ALA A 92 -18.26 -7.77 3.91
CA ALA A 92 -17.25 -8.62 3.30
C ALA A 92 -16.85 -8.08 1.91
N ILE A 93 -15.91 -7.13 1.88
CA ILE A 93 -15.36 -6.51 0.66
C ILE A 93 -14.13 -7.24 0.14
N TYR A 94 -13.63 -8.21 0.91
CA TYR A 94 -12.46 -9.04 0.58
C TYR A 94 -12.82 -10.37 -0.11
N GLY A 95 -13.81 -10.38 -1.02
CA GLY A 95 -14.18 -11.58 -1.80
C GLY A 95 -13.04 -12.17 -2.66
N PHE A 96 -11.88 -11.52 -2.71
CA PHE A 96 -10.64 -12.00 -3.33
C PHE A 96 -9.72 -12.80 -2.38
N ARG A 97 -10.07 -12.96 -1.09
CA ARG A 97 -9.28 -13.71 -0.09
C ARG A 97 -9.69 -15.19 0.07
N ASP A 98 -10.25 -15.79 -0.99
CA ASP A 98 -10.56 -17.24 -1.06
C ASP A 98 -11.52 -17.78 0.03
N VAL A 99 -12.17 -16.93 0.82
CA VAL A 99 -13.25 -17.33 1.74
C VAL A 99 -14.58 -16.81 1.24
N ALA A 100 -15.45 -17.76 0.88
CA ALA A 100 -16.85 -17.47 0.65
C ALA A 100 -17.54 -17.23 2.00
N PRO A 101 -18.47 -16.27 2.11
CA PRO A 101 -19.33 -16.09 3.30
C PRO A 101 -20.02 -17.38 3.79
N GLU A 102 -20.15 -18.37 2.89
CA GLU A 102 -20.62 -19.72 3.18
C GLU A 102 -19.73 -20.47 4.18
N GLU A 103 -18.41 -20.31 4.14
CA GLU A 103 -17.48 -21.00 5.05
C GLU A 103 -17.57 -20.45 6.48
N ILE A 104 -17.75 -19.13 6.62
CA ILE A 104 -18.02 -18.51 7.92
C ILE A 104 -19.37 -19.00 8.47
N SER A 105 -20.40 -19.03 7.61
CA SER A 105 -21.73 -19.54 7.99
C SER A 105 -21.67 -21.01 8.45
N LYS A 106 -20.91 -21.86 7.74
CA LYS A 106 -20.67 -23.25 8.14
C LYS A 106 -19.92 -23.34 9.47
N PHE A 107 -18.88 -22.53 9.65
CA PHE A 107 -18.11 -22.51 10.90
C PHE A 107 -18.98 -22.15 12.10
N VAL A 108 -19.81 -21.12 11.96
CA VAL A 108 -20.78 -20.68 12.98
C VAL A 108 -21.76 -21.81 13.31
N GLY A 109 -22.31 -22.48 12.29
CA GLY A 109 -23.25 -23.59 12.46
C GLY A 109 -22.64 -24.85 13.08
N ASN A 110 -21.38 -25.17 12.76
CA ASN A 110 -20.70 -26.36 13.27
C ASN A 110 -20.24 -26.23 14.74
N ASN A 111 -20.15 -25.01 15.27
CA ASN A 111 -19.60 -24.72 16.59
C ASN A 111 -20.65 -24.13 17.55
N ASP A 112 -21.94 -24.27 17.25
CA ASP A 112 -23.07 -23.85 18.11
C ASP A 112 -22.94 -22.40 18.65
N PHE A 113 -22.47 -21.48 17.80
CA PHE A 113 -22.34 -20.07 18.18
C PHE A 113 -23.72 -19.45 18.46
N VAL A 114 -23.80 -18.66 19.54
CA VAL A 114 -24.98 -17.83 19.83
C VAL A 114 -24.90 -16.55 19.01
N SER A 115 -25.83 -16.37 18.08
CA SER A 115 -25.94 -15.14 17.28
C SER A 115 -26.59 -14.02 18.09
N LEU A 116 -25.96 -12.84 18.09
CA LEU A 116 -26.46 -11.63 18.72
C LEU A 116 -26.47 -10.50 17.68
N GLU A 117 -27.66 -10.07 17.28
CA GLU A 117 -27.82 -9.04 16.25
C GLU A 117 -27.80 -7.63 16.87
N LEU A 118 -27.01 -6.74 16.27
CA LEU A 118 -26.94 -5.33 16.64
C LEU A 118 -27.61 -4.48 15.55
N THR A 119 -28.89 -4.16 15.75
CA THR A 119 -29.71 -3.42 14.79
C THR A 119 -29.67 -1.90 14.98
N SER A 120 -29.14 -1.42 16.12
CA SER A 120 -29.02 0.01 16.39
C SER A 120 -27.72 0.59 15.84
N ASN A 121 -27.84 1.54 14.91
CA ASN A 121 -26.71 2.23 14.31
C ASN A 121 -26.49 3.59 14.98
N PHE A 122 -25.35 3.73 15.67
CA PHE A 122 -24.97 4.96 16.38
C PHE A 122 -24.06 5.89 15.56
N ARG A 123 -23.75 5.53 14.29
CA ARG A 123 -22.82 6.27 13.43
C ARG A 123 -23.53 7.20 12.46
N SER A 124 -24.65 6.76 11.90
CA SER A 124 -25.32 7.38 10.77
C SER A 124 -26.77 7.74 11.10
N CYS A 125 -27.26 8.82 10.48
CA CYS A 125 -28.67 9.19 10.54
C CYS A 125 -29.53 8.26 9.65
N GLN A 126 -30.84 8.18 9.97
CA GLN A 126 -31.75 7.19 9.38
C GLN A 126 -31.84 7.26 7.85
N ASN A 127 -31.75 8.43 7.24
CA ASN A 127 -31.73 8.61 5.79
C ASN A 127 -30.51 7.96 5.09
N ILE A 128 -29.31 8.01 5.69
CA ILE A 128 -28.12 7.32 5.17
C ILE A 128 -28.37 5.81 5.25
N ILE A 129 -28.92 5.36 6.38
CA ILE A 129 -29.28 3.96 6.58
C ILE A 129 -30.31 3.50 5.55
N ASN A 130 -31.41 4.24 5.35
CA ASN A 130 -32.43 3.95 4.35
C ASN A 130 -31.85 3.87 2.93
N LEU A 131 -30.86 4.71 2.60
CA LEU A 131 -30.16 4.64 1.32
C LEU A 131 -29.32 3.36 1.23
N CYS A 132 -28.55 3.03 2.27
CA CYS A 132 -27.79 1.79 2.34
C CYS A 132 -28.69 0.56 2.24
N GLU A 133 -29.82 0.52 2.95
CA GLU A 133 -30.81 -0.57 2.89
C GLU A 133 -31.31 -0.81 1.46
N LYS A 134 -31.61 0.27 0.72
CA LYS A 134 -32.00 0.18 -0.69
C LYS A 134 -30.89 -0.37 -1.60
N LEU A 135 -29.62 -0.08 -1.28
CA LEU A 135 -28.48 -0.50 -2.08
C LEU A 135 -28.02 -1.94 -1.77
N THR A 136 -28.09 -2.35 -0.51
CA THR A 136 -27.55 -3.63 -0.04
C THR A 136 -28.61 -4.68 0.27
N GLY A 137 -29.90 -4.30 0.26
CA GLY A 137 -31.01 -5.18 0.64
C GLY A 137 -31.12 -5.44 2.15
N ARG A 138 -30.39 -4.67 2.98
CA ARG A 138 -30.47 -4.75 4.45
C ARG A 138 -31.82 -4.27 4.95
N ARG A 139 -32.22 -4.76 6.12
CA ARG A 139 -33.47 -4.40 6.80
C ARG A 139 -33.24 -4.24 8.28
N ASP A 140 -34.20 -3.62 8.95
CA ASP A 140 -34.33 -3.56 10.40
C ASP A 140 -33.18 -2.81 11.11
N ILE A 141 -32.46 -1.91 10.41
CA ILE A 141 -31.41 -1.08 11.01
C ILE A 141 -31.99 0.29 11.39
N ILE A 142 -31.82 0.67 12.66
CA ILE A 142 -32.36 1.92 13.21
C ILE A 142 -31.22 2.89 13.52
N GLY A 143 -31.23 4.06 12.88
CA GLY A 143 -30.31 5.15 13.11
C GLY A 143 -30.62 5.92 14.39
N GLN A 144 -29.66 5.97 15.29
CA GLN A 144 -29.78 6.67 16.58
C GLN A 144 -29.26 8.12 16.51
N VAL A 145 -28.65 8.52 15.39
CA VAL A 145 -28.17 9.89 15.17
C VAL A 145 -29.33 10.79 14.75
N THR A 146 -29.81 11.62 15.67
CA THR A 146 -30.95 12.54 15.48
C THR A 146 -30.57 14.00 15.37
N TRP A 147 -29.36 14.38 15.78
CA TRP A 147 -28.88 15.78 15.81
C TRP A 147 -28.34 16.30 14.48
N LEU A 148 -28.16 15.42 13.49
CA LEU A 148 -27.67 15.81 12.17
C LEU A 148 -28.84 15.88 11.20
N GLU A 149 -29.01 17.02 10.53
CA GLU A 149 -29.97 17.10 9.44
C GLU A 149 -29.59 16.11 8.31
N PRO A 150 -30.48 15.18 7.98
CA PRO A 150 -30.22 14.13 7.01
C PRO A 150 -30.04 14.68 5.59
N LYS A 151 -28.81 14.59 5.02
CA LYS A 151 -28.52 15.06 3.64
C LYS A 151 -27.70 14.04 2.85
N CYS A 152 -28.30 13.46 1.82
CA CYS A 152 -27.62 12.64 0.80
C CYS A 152 -27.73 13.37 -0.54
N PHE A 153 -26.61 13.79 -1.11
CA PHE A 153 -26.58 14.51 -2.39
C PHE A 153 -26.00 13.64 -3.49
N ILE A 154 -26.56 13.76 -4.69
CA ILE A 154 -25.98 13.22 -5.91
C ILE A 154 -25.50 14.41 -6.72
N ALA A 155 -24.19 14.46 -7.00
CA ALA A 155 -23.58 15.46 -7.85
C ALA A 155 -23.00 14.75 -9.09
N GLN A 156 -23.34 15.27 -10.27
CA GLN A 156 -22.87 14.75 -11.55
C GLN A 156 -21.90 15.76 -12.17
N TYR A 157 -20.86 15.26 -12.82
CA TYR A 157 -19.88 16.02 -13.58
C TYR A 157 -19.84 15.49 -15.01
N ASP A 158 -19.41 16.31 -15.96
CA ASP A 158 -19.44 15.93 -17.38
C ASP A 158 -18.15 15.24 -17.80
N SER A 159 -17.00 15.82 -17.45
CA SER A 159 -15.68 15.35 -17.93
C SER A 159 -14.76 14.91 -16.80
N CYS A 160 -14.66 15.69 -15.72
CA CYS A 160 -13.70 15.46 -14.64
C CYS A 160 -14.32 15.74 -13.25
N PRO A 161 -14.10 14.85 -12.26
CA PRO A 161 -14.58 15.06 -10.90
C PRO A 161 -14.14 16.38 -10.24
N THR A 162 -13.05 17.00 -10.71
CA THR A 162 -12.56 18.29 -10.21
C THR A 162 -13.53 19.45 -10.45
N GLU A 163 -14.45 19.31 -11.40
CA GLU A 163 -15.56 20.25 -11.63
C GLU A 163 -16.41 20.44 -10.36
N LEU A 164 -16.45 19.42 -9.49
CA LEU A 164 -17.27 19.41 -8.28
C LEU A 164 -16.55 19.91 -7.02
N ILE A 165 -15.29 20.37 -7.12
CA ILE A 165 -14.52 20.82 -5.94
C ILE A 165 -15.27 21.94 -5.20
N SER A 166 -15.69 22.99 -5.93
CA SER A 166 -16.41 24.11 -5.31
C SER A 166 -17.75 23.70 -4.70
N THR A 167 -18.44 22.72 -5.31
CA THR A 167 -19.68 22.15 -4.78
C THR A 167 -19.40 21.38 -3.49
N PHE A 168 -18.36 20.54 -3.48
CA PHE A 168 -17.94 19.78 -2.30
C PHE A 168 -17.55 20.70 -1.14
N GLU A 169 -16.74 21.72 -1.39
CA GLU A 169 -16.33 22.72 -0.38
C GLU A 169 -17.54 23.44 0.25
N LYS A 170 -18.51 23.84 -0.58
CA LYS A 170 -19.75 24.46 -0.10
C LYS A 170 -20.57 23.51 0.78
N LEU A 171 -20.72 22.25 0.36
CA LEU A 171 -21.49 21.24 1.10
C LEU A 171 -20.80 20.83 2.41
N CYS A 172 -19.47 20.85 2.43
CA CYS A 172 -18.66 20.48 3.59
C CYS A 172 -18.36 21.65 4.53
N ASN A 173 -18.84 22.85 4.21
CA ASN A 173 -18.62 24.03 5.05
C ASN A 173 -19.26 23.83 6.44
N GLY A 174 -18.50 24.10 7.50
CA GLY A 174 -18.91 23.90 8.90
C GLY A 174 -18.62 22.51 9.47
N TYR A 175 -18.19 21.54 8.66
CA TYR A 175 -17.77 20.22 9.12
C TYR A 175 -16.26 20.16 9.36
N LYS A 176 -15.85 19.56 10.48
CA LYS A 176 -14.43 19.45 10.87
C LYS A 176 -13.69 18.32 10.16
N ASN A 177 -14.38 17.21 9.86
CA ASN A 177 -13.78 16.00 9.31
C ASN A 177 -14.40 15.68 7.95
N ASN A 178 -13.76 16.15 6.88
CA ASN A 178 -14.21 15.94 5.51
C ASN A 178 -13.29 14.93 4.81
N THR A 179 -13.86 13.84 4.33
CA THR A 179 -13.10 12.74 3.70
C THR A 179 -13.63 12.48 2.28
N ILE A 180 -12.71 12.33 1.33
CA ILE A 180 -13.02 11.90 -0.04
C ILE A 180 -12.59 10.44 -0.19
N ILE A 181 -13.53 9.58 -0.58
CA ILE A 181 -13.27 8.16 -0.85
C ILE A 181 -13.47 7.93 -2.36
N SER A 182 -12.59 7.14 -2.97
CA SER A 182 -12.70 6.76 -4.38
C SER A 182 -12.35 5.29 -4.60
N ARG A 183 -12.90 4.70 -5.66
CA ARG A 183 -12.68 3.30 -6.02
C ARG A 183 -11.22 2.99 -6.37
N GLY A 184 -10.45 3.97 -6.83
CA GLY A 184 -9.06 3.80 -7.23
C GLY A 184 -8.21 5.07 -7.12
N HIS A 185 -6.91 4.89 -6.93
CA HIS A 185 -5.94 5.96 -6.74
C HIS A 185 -5.85 6.92 -7.94
N SER A 186 -6.09 6.44 -9.17
CA SER A 186 -6.06 7.27 -10.38
C SER A 186 -7.10 8.39 -10.37
N ILE A 187 -8.26 8.18 -9.73
CA ILE A 187 -9.29 9.21 -9.59
C ILE A 187 -8.89 10.22 -8.52
N LEU A 188 -8.34 9.76 -7.38
CA LEU A 188 -7.85 10.65 -6.31
C LEU A 188 -6.71 11.55 -6.80
N GLN A 189 -5.81 11.03 -7.64
CA GLN A 189 -4.73 11.81 -8.24
C GLN A 189 -5.24 13.00 -9.07
N LYS A 190 -6.47 12.93 -9.63
CA LYS A 190 -7.06 14.07 -10.34
C LYS A 190 -7.36 15.26 -9.42
N PHE A 191 -7.61 15.00 -8.13
CA PHE A 191 -7.82 16.05 -7.11
C PHE A 191 -6.50 16.60 -6.54
N GLN A 192 -5.37 15.94 -6.80
CA GLN A 192 -4.04 16.41 -6.43
C GLN A 192 -3.52 17.43 -7.46
N THR A 193 -4.24 18.54 -7.65
CA THR A 193 -3.88 19.60 -8.61
C THR A 193 -2.88 20.63 -8.06
N SER A 194 -2.54 20.57 -6.77
CA SER A 194 -1.72 21.58 -6.08
C SER A 194 -0.22 21.35 -6.10
N ALA A 195 0.30 20.40 -6.87
CA ALA A 195 1.70 20.45 -7.28
C ALA A 195 1.74 21.00 -8.70
N SER A 196 2.14 22.27 -8.86
CA SER A 196 2.66 22.75 -10.15
C SER A 196 3.53 21.64 -10.71
N LYS A 197 3.18 21.07 -11.87
CA LYS A 197 3.87 19.91 -12.45
C LYS A 197 5.37 20.14 -12.30
N LEU A 198 6.00 19.38 -11.40
CA LEU A 198 7.37 19.66 -11.00
C LEU A 198 8.21 19.66 -12.28
N ASN A 199 8.93 20.77 -12.51
CA ASN A 199 9.88 20.79 -13.60
C ASN A 199 11.01 19.77 -13.31
N ASN A 200 11.78 19.41 -14.32
CA ASN A 200 12.74 18.31 -14.19
C ASN A 200 13.72 18.52 -13.02
N VAL A 201 14.17 19.75 -12.82
CA VAL A 201 15.11 20.12 -11.75
C VAL A 201 14.46 20.05 -10.37
N GLN A 202 13.20 20.45 -10.24
CA GLN A 202 12.43 20.33 -8.99
C GLN A 202 12.19 18.87 -8.62
N LYS A 203 12.00 17.96 -9.61
CA LYS A 203 11.91 16.52 -9.35
C LYS A 203 13.20 15.98 -8.74
N LEU A 204 14.35 16.36 -9.28
CA LEU A 204 15.65 15.99 -8.73
C LEU A 204 15.83 16.52 -7.30
N ALA A 205 15.52 17.81 -7.06
CA ALA A 205 15.64 18.41 -5.74
C ALA A 205 14.74 17.72 -4.70
N LEU A 206 13.47 17.45 -5.08
CA LEU A 206 12.53 16.77 -4.20
C LEU A 206 12.92 15.32 -3.94
N ALA A 207 13.42 14.60 -4.96
CA ALA A 207 13.93 13.23 -4.81
C ALA A 207 15.05 13.15 -3.76
N ILE A 208 15.99 14.10 -3.79
CA ILE A 208 17.12 14.16 -2.85
C ILE A 208 16.63 14.57 -1.45
N LYS A 209 15.69 15.53 -1.37
CA LYS A 209 15.15 16.02 -0.09
C LYS A 209 14.37 14.96 0.66
N LEU A 210 13.52 14.21 -0.04
CA LEU A 210 12.70 13.14 0.52
C LEU A 210 13.48 11.85 0.80
N PHE A 211 14.72 11.73 0.33
CA PHE A 211 15.46 10.48 0.47
C PHE A 211 15.73 10.15 1.94
N ASP A 212 15.07 9.10 2.40
CA ASP A 212 15.26 8.46 3.68
C ASP A 212 15.29 6.94 3.44
N PRO A 213 16.42 6.26 3.69
CA PRO A 213 16.52 4.81 3.48
C PRO A 213 15.76 3.99 4.53
N ASP A 214 15.40 4.58 5.67
CA ASP A 214 14.74 3.89 6.78
C ASP A 214 13.20 4.02 6.70
N ASP A 215 12.69 4.93 5.87
CA ASP A 215 11.26 5.09 5.56
C ASP A 215 10.94 4.59 4.13
N MET A 216 10.16 3.51 4.05
CA MET A 216 9.80 2.86 2.78
C MET A 216 9.01 3.75 1.83
N ASP A 217 8.07 4.55 2.34
CA ASP A 217 7.24 5.45 1.53
C ASP A 217 8.08 6.61 0.98
N ALA A 218 8.96 7.15 1.82
CA ALA A 218 9.90 8.20 1.45
C ALA A 218 10.90 7.69 0.39
N LEU A 219 11.43 6.47 0.57
CA LEU A 219 12.32 5.81 -0.38
C LEU A 219 11.65 5.60 -1.74
N GLU A 220 10.43 5.07 -1.77
CA GLU A 220 9.69 4.82 -3.02
C GLU A 220 9.42 6.13 -3.78
N LYS A 221 8.95 7.17 -3.07
CA LYS A 221 8.71 8.50 -3.66
C LYS A 221 10.00 9.10 -4.22
N SER A 222 11.09 8.99 -3.49
CA SER A 222 12.41 9.52 -3.89
C SER A 222 12.94 8.81 -5.14
N MET A 223 12.86 7.47 -5.19
CA MET A 223 13.28 6.68 -6.34
C MET A 223 12.41 6.97 -7.57
N THR A 224 11.11 7.14 -7.39
CA THR A 224 10.18 7.52 -8.47
C THR A 224 10.56 8.86 -9.07
N LEU A 225 10.72 9.90 -8.25
CA LEU A 225 11.09 11.25 -8.71
C LEU A 225 12.45 11.28 -9.41
N LEU A 226 13.46 10.56 -8.88
CA LEU A 226 14.77 10.46 -9.53
C LEU A 226 14.66 9.74 -10.88
N SER A 227 13.87 8.67 -10.95
CA SER A 227 13.69 7.94 -12.20
C SER A 227 13.01 8.78 -13.29
N GLU A 228 12.05 9.63 -12.91
CA GLU A 228 11.42 10.58 -13.83
C GLU A 228 12.39 11.65 -14.30
N PHE A 229 13.26 12.14 -13.41
CA PHE A 229 14.32 13.08 -13.76
C PHE A 229 15.28 12.49 -14.80
N ILE A 230 15.74 11.26 -14.57
CA ILE A 230 16.66 10.56 -15.47
C ILE A 230 15.97 10.29 -16.81
N ARG A 231 14.74 9.74 -16.79
CA ARG A 231 13.96 9.44 -18.00
C ARG A 231 13.81 10.64 -18.92
N HIS A 232 13.64 11.84 -18.38
CA HIS A 232 13.54 13.05 -19.21
C HIS A 232 14.76 13.27 -20.12
N HIS A 233 15.92 12.72 -19.76
CA HIS A 233 17.17 12.82 -20.52
C HIS A 233 17.50 11.57 -21.34
N LEU A 234 16.71 10.51 -21.22
CA LEU A 234 16.90 9.26 -21.96
C LEU A 234 15.90 9.18 -23.12
N GLN A 235 16.36 8.73 -24.28
CA GLN A 235 15.55 8.57 -25.49
C GLN A 235 15.21 7.09 -25.73
N GLU A 236 14.77 6.38 -24.70
CA GLU A 236 14.46 4.94 -24.77
C GLU A 236 13.12 4.60 -24.12
N CYS A 237 12.51 3.50 -24.58
CA CYS A 237 11.34 2.89 -23.96
C CYS A 237 11.66 2.35 -22.56
N ILE A 238 10.64 2.28 -21.71
CA ILE A 238 10.76 1.83 -20.32
C ILE A 238 9.97 0.56 -20.05
N LYS A 239 10.37 -0.18 -19.02
CA LYS A 239 9.62 -1.30 -18.46
C LYS A 239 8.48 -0.77 -17.57
N PRO A 240 7.26 -1.32 -17.68
CA PRO A 240 6.15 -0.93 -16.80
C PRO A 240 6.45 -1.29 -15.34
N ASN A 241 5.93 -0.51 -14.39
CA ASN A 241 6.03 -0.75 -12.95
C ASN A 241 7.47 -0.96 -12.42
N SER A 242 8.46 -0.38 -13.08
CA SER A 242 9.88 -0.63 -12.82
C SER A 242 10.69 0.65 -12.62
N PHE A 243 10.10 1.68 -12.01
CA PHE A 243 10.74 3.01 -11.81
C PHE A 243 11.40 3.53 -13.10
N ASN A 244 10.66 3.54 -14.21
CA ASN A 244 11.16 3.99 -15.51
C ASN A 244 12.46 3.30 -15.97
N CYS A 245 12.71 2.04 -15.58
CA CYS A 245 13.87 1.26 -16.05
C CYS A 245 13.87 1.18 -17.58
N PRO A 246 14.95 1.60 -18.27
CA PRO A 246 15.14 1.36 -19.70
C PRO A 246 15.00 -0.12 -20.07
N GLN A 247 14.53 -0.39 -21.29
CA GLN A 247 14.36 -1.76 -21.79
C GLN A 247 15.70 -2.47 -21.96
N SER A 248 16.74 -1.72 -22.33
CA SER A 248 18.13 -2.15 -22.49
C SER A 248 18.80 -2.61 -21.20
N ILE A 249 18.21 -2.33 -20.02
CA ILE A 249 18.75 -2.78 -18.73
C ILE A 249 18.06 -4.06 -18.31
N ASP A 250 18.78 -5.18 -18.29
CA ASP A 250 18.21 -6.51 -18.03
C ASP A 250 17.66 -6.63 -16.61
N SER A 251 18.42 -6.14 -15.62
CA SER A 251 18.11 -6.32 -14.21
C SER A 251 17.39 -5.10 -13.59
N ASN A 252 16.08 -5.26 -13.34
CA ASN A 252 15.30 -4.29 -12.56
C ASN A 252 15.89 -4.06 -11.15
N LEU A 253 16.51 -5.08 -10.55
CA LEU A 253 17.18 -4.96 -9.26
C LEU A 253 18.44 -4.09 -9.37
N ALA A 254 19.24 -4.26 -10.42
CA ALA A 254 20.42 -3.42 -10.67
C ALA A 254 20.01 -1.96 -10.87
N TRP A 255 18.92 -1.70 -11.61
CA TRP A 255 18.37 -0.36 -11.78
C TRP A 255 17.92 0.28 -10.45
N ARG A 256 17.17 -0.47 -9.61
CA ARG A 256 16.76 0.00 -8.28
C ARG A 256 17.96 0.30 -7.38
N ARG A 257 18.99 -0.56 -7.39
CA ARG A 257 20.24 -0.35 -6.66
C ARG A 257 20.98 0.90 -7.16
N PHE A 258 20.98 1.14 -8.47
CA PHE A 258 21.54 2.35 -9.07
C PHE A 258 20.80 3.61 -8.59
N LEU A 259 19.47 3.64 -8.63
CA LEU A 259 18.68 4.80 -8.17
C LEU A 259 18.96 5.10 -6.68
N CYS A 260 18.92 4.07 -5.83
CA CYS A 260 19.20 4.23 -4.40
C CYS A 260 20.65 4.69 -4.14
N SER A 261 21.63 4.12 -4.84
CA SER A 261 23.05 4.51 -4.70
C SER A 261 23.30 5.93 -5.21
N SER A 262 22.60 6.36 -6.25
CA SER A 262 22.65 7.73 -6.77
C SER A 262 22.10 8.73 -5.76
N LEU A 263 20.98 8.42 -5.10
CA LEU A 263 20.43 9.26 -4.03
C LEU A 263 21.41 9.37 -2.85
N LYS A 264 22.00 8.25 -2.41
CA LYS A 264 23.08 8.25 -1.39
C LYS A 264 24.27 9.10 -1.81
N TYR A 265 24.69 9.01 -3.07
CA TYR A 265 25.78 9.81 -3.61
C TYR A 265 25.46 11.32 -3.55
N PHE A 266 24.24 11.72 -3.94
CA PHE A 266 23.82 13.12 -3.86
C PHE A 266 23.71 13.64 -2.42
N THR A 267 23.17 12.85 -1.50
CA THR A 267 23.05 13.25 -0.08
C THR A 267 24.41 13.34 0.60
N ASN A 268 25.32 12.40 0.33
CA ASN A 268 26.69 12.43 0.85
C ASN A 268 27.51 13.62 0.35
N ASN A 269 27.13 14.20 -0.80
CA ASN A 269 27.70 15.43 -1.34
C ASN A 269 26.88 16.68 -0.94
N ASN A 270 26.14 16.62 0.18
CA ASN A 270 25.43 17.73 0.81
C ASN A 270 24.30 18.37 0.00
N LEU A 271 23.79 17.74 -1.07
CA LEU A 271 22.66 18.30 -1.83
C LEU A 271 21.34 18.33 -1.05
N LYS A 272 21.22 17.55 0.03
CA LYS A 272 20.01 17.48 0.88
C LYS A 272 19.78 18.78 1.67
N GLN A 273 20.84 19.50 2.02
CA GLN A 273 20.74 20.66 2.91
C GLN A 273 20.25 21.94 2.21
N MET A 274 20.04 21.93 0.88
CA MET A 274 19.57 23.07 0.05
C MET A 274 20.07 24.45 0.54
N THR A 275 21.34 24.56 0.91
CA THR A 275 21.92 25.80 1.45
C THR A 275 22.31 26.75 0.30
N GLY A 276 21.77 27.96 0.30
CA GLY A 276 22.05 28.99 -0.71
C GLY A 276 20.95 29.11 -1.77
N SER A 277 21.23 29.82 -2.87
CA SER A 277 20.24 30.05 -3.94
C SER A 277 20.13 28.86 -4.91
N TRP A 278 18.99 28.76 -5.62
CA TRP A 278 18.78 27.77 -6.69
C TRP A 278 19.94 27.70 -7.70
N SER A 279 20.57 28.82 -8.03
CA SER A 279 21.69 28.82 -8.98
C SER A 279 22.93 28.09 -8.44
N ASN A 280 23.23 28.23 -7.14
CA ASN A 280 24.34 27.53 -6.51
C ASN A 280 24.06 26.04 -6.34
N TRP A 281 22.82 25.72 -5.93
CA TRP A 281 22.39 24.34 -5.81
C TRP A 281 22.43 23.62 -7.17
N VAL A 282 21.88 24.24 -8.22
CA VAL A 282 21.86 23.68 -9.59
C VAL A 282 23.27 23.49 -10.14
N ARG A 283 24.21 24.40 -9.86
CA ARG A 283 25.62 24.25 -10.27
C ARG A 283 26.25 22.99 -9.66
N SER A 284 26.02 22.77 -8.37
CA SER A 284 26.52 21.60 -7.64
C SER A 284 25.85 20.32 -8.14
N ALA A 285 24.51 20.32 -8.23
CA ALA A 285 23.73 19.19 -8.74
C ALA A 285 24.12 18.80 -10.17
N LYS A 286 24.29 19.79 -11.07
CA LYS A 286 24.73 19.57 -12.44
C LYS A 286 26.09 18.87 -12.50
N THR A 287 27.04 19.28 -11.66
CA THR A 287 28.37 18.65 -11.60
C THR A 287 28.27 17.19 -11.17
N LEU A 288 27.48 16.90 -10.13
CA LEU A 288 27.31 15.54 -9.63
C LEU A 288 26.55 14.64 -10.63
N VAL A 289 25.50 15.14 -11.26
CA VAL A 289 24.73 14.39 -12.27
C VAL A 289 25.60 14.05 -13.49
N ARG A 290 26.45 14.99 -13.95
CA ARG A 290 27.36 14.73 -15.07
C ARG A 290 28.42 13.68 -14.75
N ASN A 291 28.80 13.56 -13.48
CA ASN A 291 29.76 12.58 -13.00
C ASN A 291 29.12 11.25 -12.58
N LEU A 292 27.80 11.08 -12.76
CA LEU A 292 27.08 9.93 -12.27
C LEU A 292 27.57 8.64 -12.96
N SER A 293 27.66 8.63 -14.29
CA SER A 293 28.12 7.48 -15.10
C SER A 293 29.53 6.97 -14.75
N SER A 294 30.34 7.81 -14.09
CA SER A 294 31.72 7.49 -13.70
C SER A 294 31.85 7.01 -12.25
N GLN A 295 30.75 6.87 -11.50
CA GLN A 295 30.80 6.45 -10.12
C GLN A 295 31.07 4.94 -9.97
N LYS A 296 31.86 4.57 -8.95
CA LYS A 296 32.28 3.18 -8.68
C LYS A 296 31.13 2.19 -8.45
N PHE A 297 29.97 2.67 -8.03
CA PHE A 297 28.80 1.82 -7.78
C PHE A 297 27.97 1.53 -9.03
N ILE A 298 28.35 2.08 -10.18
CA ILE A 298 27.64 1.89 -11.45
C ILE A 298 28.32 0.78 -12.26
N ILE A 299 27.49 -0.13 -12.77
CA ILE A 299 27.92 -1.18 -13.71
C ILE A 299 27.94 -0.65 -15.14
N GLN A 300 28.79 -1.24 -15.98
CA GLN A 300 29.04 -0.76 -17.35
C GLN A 300 27.77 -0.59 -18.20
N GLU A 301 26.84 -1.54 -18.11
CA GLU A 301 25.54 -1.52 -18.77
C GLU A 301 24.77 -0.23 -18.45
N ILE A 302 24.60 0.09 -17.17
CA ILE A 302 23.89 1.29 -16.72
C ILE A 302 24.66 2.55 -17.14
N ALA A 303 25.99 2.55 -17.02
CA ALA A 303 26.82 3.70 -17.37
C ALA A 303 26.66 4.12 -18.83
N GLN A 304 26.55 3.15 -19.76
CA GLN A 304 26.30 3.41 -21.17
C GLN A 304 24.93 4.06 -21.39
N VAL A 305 23.88 3.50 -20.77
CA VAL A 305 22.50 3.99 -20.93
C VAL A 305 22.34 5.41 -20.39
N ILE A 306 22.94 5.73 -19.25
CA ILE A 306 22.83 7.07 -18.63
C ILE A 306 23.85 8.09 -19.15
N SER A 307 24.69 7.72 -20.12
CA SER A 307 25.70 8.61 -20.70
C SER A 307 25.18 9.96 -21.22
N PRO A 308 23.91 10.12 -21.68
CA PRO A 308 23.38 11.45 -22.00
C PRO A 308 23.41 12.44 -20.84
N LEU A 309 23.37 11.95 -19.58
CA LEU A 309 23.44 12.81 -18.39
C LEU A 309 24.78 13.54 -18.26
N ASN A 310 25.85 13.02 -18.86
CA ASN A 310 27.19 13.64 -18.84
C ASN A 310 27.20 15.04 -19.46
N ASN A 311 26.24 15.31 -20.36
CA ASN A 311 26.08 16.58 -21.04
C ASN A 311 24.87 17.38 -20.56
N VAL A 312 24.21 16.96 -19.48
CA VAL A 312 22.98 17.61 -19.00
C VAL A 312 23.20 19.08 -18.72
N ASN A 313 22.21 19.91 -19.07
CA ASN A 313 22.17 21.31 -18.68
C ASN A 313 20.99 21.55 -17.74
N LEU A 314 21.29 21.67 -16.44
CA LEU A 314 20.31 22.03 -15.43
C LEU A 314 20.29 23.56 -15.27
N ALA A 315 19.10 24.13 -15.20
CA ALA A 315 18.87 25.55 -14.97
C ALA A 315 17.95 25.76 -13.75
N SER A 316 18.09 26.89 -13.07
CA SER A 316 17.17 27.25 -11.98
C SER A 316 15.74 27.40 -12.52
N PRO A 317 14.70 27.08 -11.72
CA PRO A 317 13.33 27.36 -12.11
C PRO A 317 13.15 28.86 -12.43
N SER A 318 12.36 29.18 -13.45
CA SER A 318 12.13 30.55 -13.91
C SER A 318 11.71 31.46 -12.75
N GLY A 319 12.42 32.58 -12.58
CA GLY A 319 12.15 33.55 -11.50
C GLY A 319 12.60 33.13 -10.10
N GLN A 320 13.26 31.97 -9.91
CA GLN A 320 13.67 31.47 -8.59
C GLN A 320 15.18 31.45 -8.38
N ALA A 321 15.98 32.01 -9.30
CA ALA A 321 17.45 31.95 -9.26
C ALA A 321 18.08 32.46 -7.95
N GLY A 322 17.48 33.49 -7.33
CA GLY A 322 17.91 34.08 -6.06
C GLY A 322 17.15 33.60 -4.81
N ASN A 323 16.10 32.80 -4.98
CA ASN A 323 15.30 32.30 -3.85
C ASN A 323 15.93 31.02 -3.27
N GLN A 324 15.70 30.81 -1.98
CA GLN A 324 15.95 29.53 -1.30
C GLN A 324 14.82 28.54 -1.62
#